data_AF-A0A3A9EX33-F1
#
_entry.id   AF-A0A3A9EX33-F1
#
_cell.length_a   1.000
_cell.length_b   1.000
_cell.length_c   1.000
_cell.angle_alpha   90.00
_cell.angle_beta   90.00
_cell.angle_gamma   90.00
#
_symmetry.space_group_name_H-M   'P 1'
#
loop_
_entity.id
_entity.type
_entity.pdbx_description
1 polymer ?
#
loop_
_entity_poly.entity_id
_entity_poly.type
_entity_poly.pdbx_seq_one_letter_code
_entity_poly.pdbx_strand_id
1 'polypeptide(L)'
;MTAKEKQNRANIVAIAESFFGCKESDGSHKKIIDIYNADKPLARGYPMKYTDAWCACFVSVVSIRGGALAVMPKEVGCGKMIELYQKLGRWQENDAYVPAPGDVVFYDWNDGPNYAATDNTAAPDHVGIVVSVTGSTIKVIEGNMSNAVGYRSLAVNGRYIRGFGLPDFSAVTVKAPAGTATRPTEPPATSTGSNDTQGAGMPVVGDVVHFTGAAHYASANANSGPACKPGTAKVTQLALGAKHPVHLIAQSGGGSTVYGWVDLADIQGATSAGTAPAPKMRVGARVKYSGPLYRDSNGNGQGKAVNGTYTVKYHYPGRKCGVHIDGLGWVPESACSVVG
;
A
#
# COMPACT_ATOMS: atom_id res chain seq x y z
N MET A 1 20.04 -6.00 4.24
CA MET A 1 18.82 -6.51 3.59
C MET A 1 19.08 -6.72 2.10
N THR A 2 18.89 -7.93 1.60
CA THR A 2 19.10 -8.29 0.18
C THR A 2 17.97 -7.75 -0.70
N ALA A 3 18.15 -7.71 -2.03
CA ALA A 3 17.09 -7.31 -2.97
C ALA A 3 15.86 -8.24 -2.88
N LYS A 4 16.08 -9.55 -2.75
CA LYS A 4 15.03 -10.56 -2.51
C LYS A 4 14.25 -10.27 -1.24
N GLU A 5 14.95 -9.99 -0.14
CA GLU A 5 14.31 -9.70 1.14
C GLU A 5 13.49 -8.39 1.08
N LYS A 6 14.00 -7.33 0.44
CA LYS A 6 13.26 -6.09 0.20
C LYS A 6 11.97 -6.34 -0.58
N GLN A 7 12.05 -7.10 -1.67
CA GLN A 7 10.88 -7.43 -2.51
C GLN A 7 9.85 -8.26 -1.74
N ASN A 8 10.30 -9.26 -0.97
CA ASN A 8 9.42 -10.10 -0.18
C ASN A 8 8.69 -9.31 0.91
N ARG A 9 9.40 -8.40 1.61
CA ARG A 9 8.79 -7.47 2.58
C ARG A 9 7.76 -6.56 1.94
N ALA A 10 8.06 -6.00 0.76
CA ALA A 10 7.09 -5.20 0.00
C ALA A 10 5.85 -6.02 -0.40
N ASN A 11 6.02 -7.28 -0.78
CA ASN A 11 4.89 -8.17 -1.10
C ASN A 11 4.01 -8.42 0.13
N ILE A 12 4.58 -8.67 1.32
CA ILE A 12 3.82 -8.83 2.57
C ILE A 12 3.00 -7.58 2.88
N VAL A 13 3.62 -6.41 2.79
CA VAL A 13 2.92 -5.14 3.01
C VAL A 13 1.79 -4.97 2.00
N ALA A 14 2.04 -5.18 0.71
CA ALA A 14 1.01 -5.07 -0.32
C ALA A 14 -0.15 -6.06 -0.13
N ILE A 15 0.13 -7.28 0.34
CA ILE A 15 -0.89 -8.26 0.70
C ILE A 15 -1.73 -7.73 1.87
N ALA A 16 -1.09 -7.21 2.93
CA ALA A 16 -1.79 -6.62 4.06
C ALA A 16 -2.68 -5.45 3.62
N GLU A 17 -2.16 -4.53 2.82
CA GLU A 17 -2.88 -3.37 2.28
C GLU A 17 -4.07 -3.75 1.39
N SER A 18 -4.04 -4.93 0.74
CA SER A 18 -5.17 -5.43 -0.06
C SER A 18 -6.44 -5.69 0.78
N PHE A 19 -6.30 -5.81 2.11
CA PHE A 19 -7.40 -5.94 3.05
C PHE A 19 -7.80 -4.62 3.71
N PHE A 20 -7.16 -3.49 3.38
CA PHE A 20 -7.49 -2.19 3.95
C PHE A 20 -8.99 -1.89 3.83
N GLY A 21 -9.59 -1.42 4.92
CA GLY A 21 -11.01 -1.10 5.00
C GLY A 21 -11.95 -2.28 5.24
N CYS A 22 -11.46 -3.53 5.28
CA CYS A 22 -12.29 -4.66 5.71
C CYS A 22 -12.74 -4.48 7.15
N LYS A 23 -14.01 -4.70 7.47
CA LYS A 23 -14.58 -4.36 8.78
C LYS A 23 -15.77 -5.24 9.16
N GLU A 24 -16.15 -5.16 10.43
CA GLU A 24 -17.28 -5.90 10.99
C GLU A 24 -18.63 -5.36 10.53
N SER A 25 -18.77 -4.04 10.46
CA SER A 25 -20.04 -3.37 10.18
C SER A 25 -20.66 -3.75 8.83
N ASP A 26 -19.86 -4.13 7.83
CA ASP A 26 -20.33 -4.57 6.50
C ASP A 26 -20.05 -6.06 6.23
N GLY A 27 -19.56 -6.79 7.24
CA GLY A 27 -19.22 -8.21 7.14
C GLY A 27 -18.02 -8.53 6.27
N SER A 28 -17.29 -7.55 5.73
CA SER A 28 -16.15 -7.80 4.82
C SER A 28 -14.95 -8.43 5.52
N HIS A 29 -14.82 -8.31 6.85
CA HIS A 29 -13.83 -9.06 7.64
C HIS A 29 -14.02 -10.59 7.57
N LYS A 30 -15.23 -11.10 7.31
CA LYS A 30 -15.50 -12.55 7.27
C LYS A 30 -14.61 -13.27 6.29
N LYS A 31 -14.28 -12.64 5.15
CA LYS A 31 -13.37 -13.21 4.15
C LYS A 31 -11.96 -13.48 4.71
N ILE A 32 -11.51 -12.69 5.69
CA ILE A 32 -10.21 -12.89 6.36
C ILE A 32 -10.30 -14.19 7.19
N ILE A 33 -11.35 -14.32 8.00
CA ILE A 33 -11.60 -15.51 8.81
C ILE A 33 -11.80 -16.76 7.94
N ASP A 34 -12.49 -16.64 6.81
CA ASP A 34 -12.68 -17.73 5.85
C ASP A 34 -11.35 -18.22 5.25
N ILE A 35 -10.46 -17.30 4.88
CA ILE A 35 -9.13 -17.65 4.36
C ILE A 35 -8.33 -18.42 5.41
N TYR A 36 -8.33 -17.96 6.65
CA TYR A 36 -7.66 -18.67 7.75
C TYR A 36 -8.28 -20.06 7.97
N ASN A 37 -9.60 -20.14 8.04
CA ASN A 37 -10.30 -21.39 8.33
C ASN A 37 -10.14 -22.44 7.21
N ALA A 38 -9.92 -21.99 5.97
CA ALA A 38 -9.65 -22.86 4.82
C ALA A 38 -8.21 -23.43 4.83
N ASP A 39 -7.24 -22.74 5.44
CA ASP A 39 -5.82 -23.11 5.44
C ASP A 39 -5.49 -24.12 6.56
N LYS A 40 -5.47 -25.41 6.23
CA LYS A 40 -5.19 -26.51 7.18
C LYS A 40 -3.69 -26.86 7.23
N PRO A 41 -3.18 -27.33 8.38
CA PRO A 41 -3.85 -27.49 9.67
C PRO A 41 -4.09 -26.14 10.36
N LEU A 42 -5.18 -26.01 11.12
CA LEU A 42 -5.49 -24.78 11.86
C LEU A 42 -4.51 -24.55 13.01
N ALA A 43 -4.25 -23.29 13.37
CA ALA A 43 -3.46 -22.98 14.56
C ALA A 43 -4.15 -23.58 15.79
N ARG A 44 -3.42 -24.46 16.50
CA ARG A 44 -3.92 -25.19 17.67
C ARG A 44 -5.23 -25.96 17.41
N GLY A 45 -5.52 -26.32 16.15
CA GLY A 45 -6.77 -26.97 15.77
C GLY A 45 -8.02 -26.09 15.88
N TYR A 46 -7.88 -24.78 16.10
CA TYR A 46 -9.00 -23.88 16.40
C TYR A 46 -9.62 -23.25 15.14
N PRO A 47 -10.89 -23.54 14.82
CA PRO A 47 -11.63 -22.82 13.79
C PRO A 47 -12.16 -21.51 14.35
N MET A 48 -11.84 -20.40 13.70
CA MET A 48 -12.29 -19.09 14.13
C MET A 48 -13.76 -18.84 13.80
N LYS A 49 -14.46 -18.15 14.69
CA LYS A 49 -15.82 -17.64 14.51
C LYS A 49 -15.76 -16.19 14.04
N TYR A 50 -16.80 -15.73 13.35
CA TYR A 50 -16.90 -14.33 12.91
C TYR A 50 -17.02 -13.31 14.06
N THR A 51 -17.26 -13.76 15.28
CA THR A 51 -17.36 -12.92 16.49
C THR A 51 -16.06 -12.88 17.29
N ASP A 52 -15.07 -13.68 16.91
CA ASP A 52 -13.79 -13.72 17.63
C ASP A 52 -12.94 -12.50 17.24
N ALA A 53 -12.10 -12.05 18.18
CA ALA A 53 -11.09 -11.05 17.87
C ALA A 53 -10.11 -11.60 16.81
N TRP A 54 -9.89 -10.84 15.73
CA TRP A 54 -9.24 -11.33 14.51
C TRP A 54 -7.93 -10.60 14.14
N CYS A 55 -7.29 -9.91 15.09
CA CYS A 55 -6.01 -9.21 14.87
C CYS A 55 -4.86 -10.16 14.48
N ALA A 56 -4.61 -11.21 15.26
CA ALA A 56 -3.61 -12.24 14.94
C ALA A 56 -4.02 -13.09 13.71
N CYS A 57 -5.32 -13.31 13.52
CA CYS A 57 -5.85 -13.95 12.32
C CYS A 57 -5.50 -13.17 11.06
N PHE A 58 -5.63 -11.84 11.08
CA PHE A 58 -5.24 -10.99 9.96
C PHE A 58 -3.75 -11.16 9.59
N VAL A 59 -2.85 -11.13 10.58
CA VAL A 59 -1.42 -11.38 10.37
C VAL A 59 -1.17 -12.77 9.75
N SER A 60 -1.85 -13.79 10.27
CA SER A 60 -1.79 -15.15 9.71
C SER A 60 -2.27 -15.22 8.27
N VAL A 61 -3.37 -14.53 7.93
CA VAL A 61 -3.92 -14.49 6.57
C VAL A 61 -2.97 -13.82 5.60
N VAL A 62 -2.29 -12.75 6.02
CA VAL A 62 -1.24 -12.12 5.21
C VAL A 62 -0.11 -13.12 4.94
N SER A 63 0.33 -13.86 5.95
CA SER A 63 1.35 -14.90 5.78
C SER A 63 0.89 -16.05 4.86
N ILE A 64 -0.35 -16.54 5.02
CA ILE A 64 -0.95 -17.57 4.16
C ILE A 64 -0.96 -17.10 2.70
N ARG A 65 -1.47 -15.90 2.45
CA ARG A 65 -1.54 -15.31 1.10
C ARG A 65 -0.16 -15.10 0.50
N GLY A 66 0.83 -14.76 1.33
CA GLY A 66 2.23 -14.62 0.93
C GLY A 66 2.95 -15.95 0.73
N GLY A 67 2.40 -17.07 1.21
CA GLY A 67 3.13 -18.34 1.28
C GLY A 67 4.33 -18.27 2.24
N ALA A 68 4.25 -17.45 3.30
CA ALA A 68 5.37 -17.10 4.17
C ALA A 68 5.34 -17.82 5.54
N LEU A 69 4.50 -18.84 5.71
CA LEU A 69 4.24 -19.51 6.99
C LEU A 69 5.49 -20.06 7.71
N ALA A 70 6.56 -20.38 6.96
CA ALA A 70 7.81 -20.86 7.53
C ALA A 70 8.55 -19.81 8.38
N VAL A 71 8.32 -18.51 8.12
CA VAL A 71 9.03 -17.39 8.78
C VAL A 71 8.10 -16.39 9.45
N MET A 72 6.83 -16.38 9.07
CA MET A 72 5.76 -15.55 9.64
C MET A 72 4.63 -16.51 10.07
N PRO A 73 4.70 -17.08 11.28
CA PRO A 73 3.88 -18.23 11.66
C PRO A 73 2.38 -17.92 11.75
N LYS A 74 1.57 -18.93 11.46
CA LYS A 74 0.10 -18.88 11.59
C LYS A 74 -0.32 -19.12 13.04
N GLU A 75 -1.05 -18.17 13.61
CA GLU A 75 -1.66 -18.20 14.93
C GLU A 75 -2.82 -17.19 15.04
N VAL A 76 -3.75 -17.41 15.98
CA VAL A 76 -4.93 -16.56 16.20
C VAL A 76 -4.96 -15.92 17.59
N GLY A 77 -3.99 -16.22 18.46
CA GLY A 77 -3.77 -15.52 19.73
C GLY A 77 -2.42 -14.80 19.78
N CYS A 78 -2.41 -13.53 20.20
CA CYS A 78 -1.21 -12.69 20.23
C CYS A 78 -0.05 -13.32 21.03
N GLY A 79 -0.30 -13.74 22.27
CA GLY A 79 0.73 -14.34 23.13
C GLY A 79 1.32 -15.64 22.56
N LYS A 80 0.48 -16.49 21.97
CA LYS A 80 0.96 -17.71 21.30
C LYS A 80 1.74 -17.41 20.02
N MET A 81 1.44 -16.31 19.34
CA MET A 81 2.22 -15.89 18.18
C MET A 81 3.62 -15.39 18.60
N ILE A 82 3.74 -14.68 19.73
CA ILE A 82 5.04 -14.32 20.32
C ILE A 82 5.86 -15.58 20.62
N GLU A 83 5.28 -16.59 21.27
CA GLU A 83 5.96 -17.87 21.56
C GLU A 83 6.50 -18.55 20.28
N LEU A 84 5.79 -18.42 19.16
CA LEU A 84 6.25 -18.95 17.87
C LEU A 84 7.44 -18.15 17.32
N TYR A 85 7.42 -16.82 17.40
CA TYR A 85 8.59 -16.01 17.04
C TYR A 85 9.80 -16.26 17.93
N GLN A 86 9.58 -16.47 19.23
CA GLN A 86 10.63 -16.87 20.17
C GLN A 86 11.24 -18.22 19.79
N LYS A 87 10.41 -19.22 19.47
CA LYS A 87 10.87 -20.54 18.98
C LYS A 87 11.65 -20.46 17.67
N LEU A 88 11.32 -19.52 16.80
CA LEU A 88 12.07 -19.24 15.57
C LEU A 88 13.39 -18.50 15.85
N GLY A 89 13.62 -18.00 17.06
CA GLY A 89 14.74 -17.11 17.37
C GLY A 89 14.61 -15.74 16.70
N ARG A 90 13.38 -15.32 16.40
CA ARG A 90 13.03 -14.11 15.63
C ARG A 90 12.11 -13.18 16.43
N TRP A 91 12.29 -13.14 17.74
CA TRP A 91 11.59 -12.24 18.65
C TRP A 91 12.51 -11.13 19.13
N GLN A 92 11.99 -9.90 19.14
CA GLN A 92 12.71 -8.69 19.56
C GLN A 92 11.92 -8.02 20.67
N GLU A 93 12.42 -8.13 21.91
CA GLU A 93 11.82 -7.54 23.11
C GLU A 93 12.00 -6.01 23.16
N ASN A 94 13.17 -5.52 22.71
CA ASN A 94 13.51 -4.09 22.76
C ASN A 94 12.52 -3.18 22.01
N ASP A 95 11.82 -2.32 22.73
CA ASP A 95 10.81 -1.39 22.19
C ASP A 95 11.44 -0.25 21.37
N ALA A 96 12.72 0.05 21.61
CA ALA A 96 13.51 1.02 20.87
C ALA A 96 14.09 0.48 19.55
N TYR A 97 13.86 -0.79 19.23
CA TYR A 97 14.19 -1.34 17.92
C TYR A 97 13.48 -0.57 16.81
N VAL A 98 14.21 -0.21 15.74
CA VAL A 98 13.64 0.42 14.54
C VAL A 98 13.24 -0.67 13.56
N PRO A 99 11.93 -0.95 13.37
CA PRO A 99 11.51 -2.08 12.56
C PRO A 99 11.64 -1.84 11.06
N ALA A 100 11.65 -2.94 10.31
CA ALA A 100 11.56 -2.94 8.87
C ALA A 100 10.12 -3.20 8.41
N PRO A 101 9.75 -2.79 7.18
CA PRO A 101 8.50 -3.23 6.56
C PRO A 101 8.34 -4.76 6.61
N GLY A 102 7.14 -5.23 6.94
CA GLY A 102 6.81 -6.63 7.11
C GLY A 102 7.13 -7.22 8.49
N ASP A 103 7.86 -6.51 9.36
CA ASP A 103 7.98 -6.92 10.77
C ASP A 103 6.60 -6.87 11.45
N VAL A 104 6.38 -7.73 12.44
CA VAL A 104 5.11 -7.86 13.15
C VAL A 104 5.23 -7.19 14.50
N VAL A 105 4.51 -6.09 14.72
CA VAL A 105 4.51 -5.38 16.00
C VAL A 105 3.40 -5.92 16.89
N PHE A 106 3.72 -6.14 18.16
CA PHE A 106 2.77 -6.52 19.19
C PHE A 106 2.55 -5.37 20.16
N TYR A 107 1.36 -5.36 20.78
CA TYR A 107 0.97 -4.31 21.69
C TYR A 107 0.51 -4.86 23.04
N ASP A 108 0.73 -4.10 24.10
CA ASP A 108 0.08 -4.26 25.40
C ASP A 108 -0.42 -2.89 25.85
N TRP A 109 -1.73 -2.77 26.01
CA TRP A 109 -2.40 -1.51 26.34
C TRP A 109 -2.25 -1.11 27.80
N ASN A 110 -1.74 -2.02 28.64
CA ASN A 110 -1.46 -1.76 30.05
C ASN A 110 -0.03 -1.29 30.31
N ASP A 111 0.76 -1.09 29.25
CA ASP A 111 2.13 -0.61 29.35
C ASP A 111 2.22 0.69 30.18
N GLY A 112 3.11 0.66 31.16
CA GLY A 112 3.21 1.63 32.23
C GLY A 112 3.80 2.97 31.79
N PRO A 113 3.81 3.98 32.68
CA PRO A 113 4.45 5.26 32.40
C PRO A 113 5.99 5.16 32.26
N ASN A 114 6.59 4.04 32.65
CA ASN A 114 8.02 3.74 32.54
C ASN A 114 8.45 3.12 31.20
N TYR A 115 7.54 2.98 30.23
CA TYR A 115 7.77 2.33 28.92
C TYR A 115 9.08 2.74 28.23
N ALA A 116 9.47 4.01 28.30
CA ALA A 116 10.66 4.50 27.62
C ALA A 116 11.98 4.08 28.29
N ALA A 117 11.92 3.54 29.52
CA ALA A 117 13.07 3.16 30.33
C ALA A 117 13.19 1.63 30.54
N THR A 118 12.18 0.85 30.16
CA THR A 118 12.14 -0.59 30.32
C THR A 118 11.39 -1.22 29.16
N ASP A 119 11.91 -2.32 28.63
CA ASP A 119 11.19 -3.11 27.63
C ASP A 119 9.95 -3.76 28.26
N ASN A 120 8.82 -3.69 27.57
CA ASN A 120 7.60 -4.31 28.05
C ASN A 120 7.64 -5.83 27.90
N THR A 121 7.44 -6.57 28.99
CA THR A 121 7.44 -8.04 28.99
C THR A 121 6.06 -8.68 29.23
N ALA A 122 4.98 -7.89 29.36
CA ALA A 122 3.64 -8.36 29.77
C ALA A 122 2.87 -9.14 28.68
N ALA A 123 1.61 -9.50 28.93
CA ALA A 123 0.81 -10.22 27.93
C ALA A 123 0.37 -9.26 26.80
N PRO A 124 0.47 -9.65 25.51
CA PRO A 124 0.04 -8.79 24.42
C PRO A 124 -1.49 -8.79 24.25
N ASP A 125 -2.05 -7.63 23.97
CA ASP A 125 -3.46 -7.41 23.64
C ASP A 125 -3.73 -7.41 22.13
N HIS A 126 -2.77 -6.95 21.32
CA HIS A 126 -2.99 -6.70 19.90
C HIS A 126 -1.72 -6.94 19.06
N VAL A 127 -1.89 -6.97 17.73
CA VAL A 127 -0.80 -7.20 16.78
C VAL A 127 -1.09 -6.53 15.43
N GLY A 128 -0.05 -6.05 14.76
CA GLY A 128 -0.10 -5.45 13.43
C GLY A 128 1.15 -5.72 12.60
N ILE A 129 1.14 -5.26 11.34
CA ILE A 129 2.27 -5.41 10.40
C ILE A 129 2.84 -4.04 10.09
N VAL A 130 4.14 -3.88 10.26
CA VAL A 130 4.84 -2.63 9.92
C VAL A 130 4.81 -2.42 8.42
N VAL A 131 4.33 -1.27 7.98
CA VAL A 131 4.23 -0.85 6.58
C VAL A 131 5.47 -0.06 6.18
N SER A 132 5.87 0.88 7.03
CA SER A 132 7.04 1.73 6.80
C SER A 132 7.51 2.37 8.11
N VAL A 133 8.75 2.87 8.09
CA VAL A 133 9.26 3.78 9.11
C VAL A 133 9.71 5.06 8.41
N THR A 134 9.30 6.22 8.92
CA THR A 134 9.70 7.53 8.42
C THR A 134 10.15 8.39 9.59
N GLY A 135 11.44 8.76 9.62
CA GLY A 135 12.05 9.32 10.83
C GLY A 135 11.95 8.31 11.98
N SER A 136 11.37 8.74 13.10
CA SER A 136 11.06 7.89 14.26
C SER A 136 9.60 7.41 14.29
N THR A 137 8.83 7.61 13.23
CA THR A 137 7.42 7.18 13.16
C THR A 137 7.28 5.86 12.41
N ILE A 138 6.73 4.86 13.09
CA ILE A 138 6.37 3.55 12.54
C ILE A 138 4.93 3.62 12.06
N LYS A 139 4.68 3.33 10.78
CA LYS A 139 3.34 3.14 10.23
C LYS A 139 3.02 1.66 10.23
N VAL A 140 1.86 1.29 10.77
CA VAL A 140 1.43 -0.10 10.95
C VAL A 140 0.06 -0.29 10.31
N ILE A 141 -0.17 -1.43 9.66
CA ILE A 141 -1.51 -1.90 9.27
C ILE A 141 -1.96 -2.99 10.23
N GLU A 142 -3.13 -2.81 10.82
CA GLU A 142 -3.71 -3.69 11.84
C GLU A 142 -5.04 -4.24 11.34
N GLY A 143 -5.33 -5.50 11.70
CA GLY A 143 -6.67 -6.06 11.59
C GLY A 143 -7.38 -5.98 12.94
N ASN A 144 -8.71 -5.90 12.92
CA ASN A 144 -9.54 -5.70 14.11
C ASN A 144 -9.21 -4.42 14.90
N MET A 145 -8.49 -3.45 14.32
CA MET A 145 -8.31 -2.15 14.95
C MET A 145 -9.63 -1.39 14.84
N SER A 146 -10.30 -1.20 15.98
CA SER A 146 -11.66 -0.64 16.03
C SER A 146 -12.62 -1.41 15.09
N ASN A 147 -12.54 -2.74 15.12
CA ASN A 147 -13.34 -3.66 14.31
C ASN A 147 -13.13 -3.52 12.79
N ALA A 148 -11.96 -3.03 12.36
CA ALA A 148 -11.60 -2.82 10.96
C ALA A 148 -10.11 -3.09 10.67
N VAL A 149 -9.76 -3.21 9.39
CA VAL A 149 -8.39 -3.09 8.90
C VAL A 149 -8.08 -1.62 8.67
N GLY A 150 -7.08 -1.10 9.35
CA GLY A 150 -6.70 0.32 9.26
C GLY A 150 -5.24 0.57 9.58
N TYR A 151 -4.84 1.84 9.53
CA TYR A 151 -3.47 2.25 9.83
C TYR A 151 -3.35 2.90 11.20
N ARG A 152 -2.29 2.56 11.91
CA ARG A 152 -1.82 3.25 13.11
C ARG A 152 -0.45 3.86 12.87
N SER A 153 -0.13 4.92 13.59
CA SER A 153 1.22 5.45 13.70
C SER A 153 1.69 5.34 15.14
N LEU A 154 2.94 4.91 15.32
CA LEU A 154 3.62 4.80 16.61
C LEU A 154 4.94 5.56 16.54
N ALA A 155 5.44 6.03 17.68
CA ALA A 155 6.84 6.39 17.78
C ALA A 155 7.68 5.12 18.02
N VAL A 156 8.90 5.07 17.49
CA VAL A 156 9.93 4.13 17.97
C VAL A 156 10.12 4.37 19.48
N ASN A 157 10.26 3.30 20.27
CA ASN A 157 10.25 3.35 21.72
C ASN A 157 8.97 3.99 22.31
N GLY A 158 7.87 3.93 21.55
CA GLY A 158 6.58 4.49 21.94
C GLY A 158 5.85 3.57 22.91
N ARG A 159 5.04 4.18 23.78
CA ARG A 159 4.21 3.45 24.75
C ARG A 159 3.30 2.45 24.04
N TYR A 160 3.10 1.31 24.70
CA TYR A 160 2.28 0.18 24.27
C TYR A 160 2.94 -0.73 23.24
N ILE A 161 4.18 -0.47 22.81
CA ILE A 161 4.94 -1.49 22.07
C ILE A 161 5.23 -2.60 23.08
N ARG A 162 4.89 -3.83 22.69
CA ARG A 162 5.27 -5.04 23.43
C ARG A 162 6.51 -5.69 22.83
N GLY A 163 6.85 -5.36 21.59
CA GLY A 163 7.98 -5.93 20.87
C GLY A 163 7.60 -6.39 19.48
N PHE A 164 8.54 -7.07 18.81
CA PHE A 164 8.45 -7.35 17.39
C PHE A 164 8.78 -8.81 17.05
N GLY A 165 7.94 -9.42 16.21
CA GLY A 165 8.30 -10.59 15.42
C GLY A 165 9.05 -10.16 14.17
N LEU A 166 10.17 -10.82 13.86
CA LEU A 166 11.09 -10.45 12.78
C LEU A 166 11.19 -11.54 11.70
N PRO A 167 10.17 -11.77 10.86
CA PRO A 167 10.23 -12.81 9.84
C PRO A 167 11.48 -12.71 8.96
N ASP A 168 12.19 -13.82 8.77
CA ASP A 168 13.31 -13.89 7.83
C ASP A 168 12.81 -14.07 6.39
N PHE A 169 12.36 -12.98 5.79
CA PHE A 169 11.90 -12.99 4.41
C PHE A 169 13.02 -13.25 3.39
N SER A 170 14.29 -13.34 3.80
CA SER A 170 15.36 -13.76 2.88
C SER A 170 15.34 -15.28 2.63
N ALA A 171 14.87 -16.05 3.62
CA ALA A 171 14.81 -17.52 3.61
C ALA A 171 13.65 -18.10 2.79
N VAL A 172 12.65 -17.30 2.41
CA VAL A 172 11.46 -17.74 1.68
C VAL A 172 11.25 -16.98 0.37
N THR A 173 10.27 -17.38 -0.42
CA THR A 173 9.74 -16.58 -1.54
C THR A 173 8.33 -16.17 -1.20
N VAL A 174 8.08 -14.86 -1.11
CA VAL A 174 6.75 -14.33 -0.83
C VAL A 174 6.05 -14.08 -2.15
N LYS A 175 4.88 -14.70 -2.32
CA LYS A 175 4.02 -14.49 -3.48
C LYS A 175 3.64 -13.02 -3.60
N ALA A 176 3.63 -12.50 -4.82
CA ALA A 176 2.98 -11.22 -5.07
C ALA A 176 1.47 -11.33 -4.75
N PRO A 177 0.80 -10.23 -4.39
CA PRO A 177 -0.64 -10.23 -4.19
C PRO A 177 -1.36 -10.82 -5.43
N ALA A 178 -2.19 -11.84 -5.21
CA ALA A 178 -2.95 -12.46 -6.30
C ALA A 178 -3.87 -11.42 -6.97
N GLY A 179 -3.64 -11.17 -8.27
CA GLY A 179 -4.20 -10.02 -9.00
C GLY A 179 -3.15 -9.12 -9.66
N THR A 180 -1.86 -9.44 -9.51
CA THR A 180 -0.76 -8.81 -10.26
C THR A 180 -0.15 -9.83 -11.22
N ALA A 181 -0.23 -9.55 -12.51
CA ALA A 181 0.57 -10.23 -13.52
C ALA A 181 2.06 -10.01 -13.21
N THR A 182 2.84 -11.07 -13.34
CA THR A 182 4.29 -11.14 -13.21
C THR A 182 5.01 -9.94 -13.84
N ARG A 183 5.88 -9.27 -13.06
CA ARG A 183 7.04 -8.57 -13.62
C ARG A 183 8.17 -9.60 -13.77
N PRO A 184 8.75 -9.80 -14.97
CA PRO A 184 9.88 -10.69 -15.18
C PRO A 184 11.09 -10.30 -14.32
N THR A 185 11.84 -11.33 -13.94
CA THR A 185 13.15 -11.29 -13.27
C THR A 185 14.16 -10.42 -14.02
N GLU A 186 14.84 -9.54 -13.30
CA GLU A 186 15.98 -8.74 -13.76
C GLU A 186 17.29 -9.55 -13.68
N PRO A 187 18.05 -9.73 -14.79
CA PRO A 187 19.47 -10.06 -14.75
C PRO A 187 20.31 -8.82 -14.42
N PRO A 188 21.54 -8.99 -13.89
CA PRO A 188 22.26 -7.95 -13.15
C PRO A 188 22.74 -6.79 -14.04
N ALA A 189 22.82 -5.62 -13.40
CA ALA A 189 23.21 -4.34 -13.96
C ALA A 189 24.41 -4.41 -14.92
N THR A 190 24.20 -3.95 -16.15
CA THR A 190 25.26 -3.35 -16.97
C THR A 190 24.73 -2.04 -17.53
N SER A 191 25.45 -0.97 -17.19
CA SER A 191 25.33 0.33 -17.83
C SER A 191 25.55 0.17 -19.33
N THR A 192 24.61 0.64 -20.14
CA THR A 192 24.91 1.31 -21.41
C THR A 192 23.67 2.10 -21.79
N GLY A 193 23.84 3.40 -21.98
CA GLY A 193 22.78 4.25 -22.49
C GLY A 193 22.39 3.82 -23.90
N SER A 194 21.11 3.90 -24.19
CA SER A 194 20.63 4.05 -25.55
C SER A 194 19.40 4.93 -25.52
N ASN A 195 19.54 6.12 -26.11
CA ASN A 195 18.45 6.92 -26.64
C ASN A 195 17.52 6.01 -27.44
N ASP A 196 16.23 6.03 -27.10
CA ASP A 196 15.20 5.84 -28.12
C ASP A 196 14.24 7.02 -28.04
N THR A 197 14.34 7.85 -29.06
CA THR A 197 13.50 9.02 -29.26
C THR A 197 12.24 8.57 -29.97
N GLN A 198 11.17 8.30 -29.22
CA GLN A 198 9.81 8.30 -29.75
C GLN A 198 8.78 8.69 -28.69
N GLY A 199 8.56 10.01 -28.59
CA GLY A 199 7.26 10.62 -28.29
C GLY A 199 6.69 10.49 -26.88
N ALA A 200 7.38 10.97 -25.84
CA ALA A 200 6.70 11.30 -24.59
C ALA A 200 6.03 12.68 -24.72
N GLY A 201 4.74 12.66 -25.04
CA GLY A 201 3.89 13.85 -25.04
C GLY A 201 3.72 14.47 -23.64
N MET A 202 2.81 15.44 -23.52
CA MET A 202 2.55 16.10 -22.24
C MET A 202 2.20 15.08 -21.12
N PRO A 203 2.84 15.15 -19.94
CA PRO A 203 2.54 14.27 -18.81
C PRO A 203 1.07 14.36 -18.40
N VAL A 204 0.47 13.23 -18.01
CA VAL A 204 -0.91 13.17 -17.51
C VAL A 204 -0.96 12.93 -16.00
N VAL A 205 -2.03 13.39 -15.35
CA VAL A 205 -2.22 13.13 -13.91
C VAL A 205 -2.19 11.62 -13.64
N GLY A 206 -1.38 11.24 -12.66
CA GLY A 206 -1.13 9.85 -12.28
C GLY A 206 0.21 9.29 -12.78
N ASP A 207 0.83 9.91 -13.78
CA ASP A 207 2.09 9.45 -14.35
C ASP A 207 3.22 9.51 -13.33
N VAL A 208 4.12 8.54 -13.42
CA VAL A 208 5.41 8.58 -12.74
C VAL A 208 6.44 9.07 -13.75
N VAL A 209 7.06 10.19 -13.45
CA VAL A 209 8.01 10.87 -14.33
C VAL A 209 9.36 11.03 -13.63
N HIS A 210 10.40 11.28 -14.42
CA HIS A 210 11.70 11.68 -13.89
C HIS A 210 11.82 13.20 -13.94
N PHE A 211 11.76 13.83 -12.77
CA PHE A 211 11.94 15.27 -12.60
C PHE A 211 13.43 15.61 -12.58
N THR A 212 13.86 16.52 -13.44
CA THR A 212 15.27 16.94 -13.60
C THR A 212 15.53 18.36 -13.09
N GLY A 213 14.50 19.09 -12.69
CA GLY A 213 14.61 20.46 -12.21
C GLY A 213 15.22 20.59 -10.81
N ALA A 214 15.53 21.83 -10.44
CA ALA A 214 16.17 22.18 -9.17
C ALA A 214 15.26 22.95 -8.20
N ALA A 215 14.04 23.32 -8.61
CA ALA A 215 13.08 24.04 -7.78
C ALA A 215 11.64 23.59 -8.07
N HIS A 216 10.75 23.82 -7.12
CA HIS A 216 9.30 23.69 -7.32
C HIS A 216 8.57 24.91 -6.78
N TYR A 217 7.37 25.15 -7.28
CA TYR A 217 6.60 26.35 -7.01
C TYR A 217 5.33 26.04 -6.22
N ALA A 218 4.97 26.92 -5.30
CA ALA A 218 3.77 26.76 -4.48
C ALA A 218 2.46 26.89 -5.29
N SER A 219 2.51 27.53 -6.47
CA SER A 219 1.39 27.63 -7.40
C SER A 219 1.87 27.63 -8.86
N ALA A 220 0.97 27.31 -9.79
CA ALA A 220 1.27 27.23 -11.22
C ALA A 220 1.74 28.55 -11.87
N ASN A 221 1.60 29.69 -11.17
CA ASN A 221 2.00 31.02 -11.64
C ASN A 221 2.90 31.77 -10.64
N ALA A 222 3.43 31.10 -9.62
CA ALA A 222 4.36 31.73 -8.69
C ALA A 222 5.62 32.22 -9.42
N ASN A 223 6.25 33.29 -8.93
CA ASN A 223 7.46 33.84 -9.57
C ASN A 223 8.76 33.24 -9.03
N SER A 224 8.69 32.52 -7.91
CA SER A 224 9.84 31.91 -7.24
C SER A 224 9.39 30.69 -6.44
N GLY A 225 10.30 29.77 -6.20
CA GLY A 225 10.03 28.52 -5.50
C GLY A 225 11.24 28.01 -4.72
N PRO A 226 11.05 27.24 -3.64
CA PRO A 226 12.14 26.61 -2.92
C PRO A 226 12.89 25.58 -3.78
N ALA A 227 14.17 25.39 -3.47
CA ALA A 227 15.00 24.39 -4.13
C ALA A 227 14.54 22.96 -3.76
N CYS A 228 14.67 22.04 -4.71
CA CYS A 228 14.41 20.61 -4.50
C CYS A 228 15.38 19.75 -5.30
N LYS A 229 15.43 18.46 -4.95
CA LYS A 229 16.28 17.48 -5.64
C LYS A 229 15.53 16.82 -6.81
N PRO A 230 16.21 16.61 -7.95
CA PRO A 230 15.67 15.83 -9.06
C PRO A 230 15.49 14.36 -8.67
N GLY A 231 14.70 13.63 -9.44
CA GLY A 231 14.44 12.21 -9.25
C GLY A 231 13.01 11.82 -9.63
N THR A 232 12.59 10.62 -9.22
CA THR A 232 11.28 10.09 -9.57
C THR A 232 10.15 10.76 -8.78
N ALA A 233 9.15 11.26 -9.50
CA ALA A 233 8.00 11.96 -8.94
C ALA A 233 6.70 11.58 -9.67
N LYS A 234 5.57 11.75 -8.98
CA LYS A 234 4.23 11.48 -9.54
C LYS A 234 3.55 12.78 -9.93
N VAL A 235 2.98 12.83 -11.13
CA VAL A 235 2.10 13.92 -11.57
C VAL A 235 0.79 13.85 -10.82
N THR A 236 0.43 14.92 -10.13
CA THR A 236 -0.81 14.98 -9.35
C THR A 236 -1.81 15.99 -9.88
N GLN A 237 -1.37 17.03 -10.60
CA GLN A 237 -2.24 18.04 -11.22
C GLN A 237 -1.60 18.64 -12.48
N LEU A 238 -2.42 19.24 -13.34
CA LEU A 238 -2.00 19.97 -14.54
C LEU A 238 -2.72 21.32 -14.60
N ALA A 239 -2.02 22.36 -15.06
CA ALA A 239 -2.54 23.71 -15.26
C ALA A 239 -2.06 24.23 -16.63
N LEU A 240 -2.79 23.85 -17.67
CA LEU A 240 -2.47 24.22 -19.06
C LEU A 240 -2.43 25.74 -19.25
N GLY A 241 -1.36 26.26 -19.85
CA GLY A 241 -1.16 27.69 -20.11
C GLY A 241 -0.63 28.51 -18.93
N ALA A 242 -0.42 27.89 -17.76
CA ALA A 242 0.26 28.51 -16.63
C ALA A 242 1.80 28.50 -16.80
N LYS A 243 2.51 29.32 -16.02
CA LYS A 243 3.99 29.37 -16.07
C LYS A 243 4.61 28.01 -15.78
N HIS A 244 4.11 27.32 -14.75
CA HIS A 244 4.57 26.02 -14.26
C HIS A 244 3.41 25.02 -14.38
N PRO A 245 3.25 24.34 -15.53
CA PRO A 245 1.99 23.66 -15.87
C PRO A 245 1.79 22.29 -15.22
N VAL A 246 2.77 21.74 -14.51
CA VAL A 246 2.70 20.37 -13.96
C VAL A 246 2.93 20.38 -12.45
N HIS A 247 2.06 19.74 -11.67
CA HIS A 247 2.30 19.53 -10.24
C HIS A 247 2.87 18.13 -9.99
N LEU A 248 3.99 18.06 -9.28
CA LEU A 248 4.67 16.83 -8.93
C LEU A 248 4.76 16.63 -7.41
N ILE A 249 4.68 15.37 -7.00
CA ILE A 249 5.00 14.93 -5.65
C ILE A 249 6.05 13.82 -5.73
N ALA A 250 7.17 14.00 -5.05
CA ALA A 250 8.26 13.04 -5.00
C ALA A 250 7.77 11.65 -4.58
N GLN A 251 8.26 10.62 -5.27
CA GLN A 251 8.00 9.24 -4.87
C GLN A 251 9.01 8.79 -3.83
N SER A 252 8.52 8.08 -2.81
CA SER A 252 9.39 7.48 -1.80
C SER A 252 10.43 6.58 -2.46
N GLY A 253 11.71 6.78 -2.13
CA GLY A 253 12.84 6.06 -2.73
C GLY A 253 13.26 6.53 -4.13
N GLY A 254 12.60 7.55 -4.68
CA GLY A 254 12.87 8.10 -6.03
C GLY A 254 14.01 9.11 -6.11
N GLY A 255 14.64 9.47 -5.00
CA GLY A 255 15.72 10.47 -4.94
C GLY A 255 15.27 11.93 -5.02
N SER A 256 14.04 12.19 -5.47
CA SER A 256 13.48 13.54 -5.57
C SER A 256 12.99 14.07 -4.22
N THR A 257 12.99 15.40 -4.08
CA THR A 257 12.28 16.11 -3.01
C THR A 257 11.27 17.12 -3.55
N VAL A 258 10.85 16.97 -4.82
CA VAL A 258 9.87 17.85 -5.46
C VAL A 258 8.50 17.74 -4.77
N TYR A 259 7.91 18.87 -4.43
CA TYR A 259 6.56 18.93 -3.87
C TYR A 259 5.89 20.24 -4.30
N GLY A 260 5.40 20.28 -5.53
CA GLY A 260 4.81 21.51 -6.06
C GLY A 260 4.74 21.54 -7.57
N TRP A 261 4.42 22.71 -8.09
CA TRP A 261 4.37 23.00 -9.52
C TRP A 261 5.79 23.08 -10.10
N VAL A 262 5.99 22.63 -11.33
CA VAL A 262 7.27 22.63 -12.02
C VAL A 262 7.08 22.98 -13.48
N ASP A 263 8.18 23.36 -14.13
CA ASP A 263 8.21 23.58 -15.57
C ASP A 263 8.14 22.26 -16.31
N LEU A 264 7.46 22.27 -17.47
CA LEU A 264 7.39 21.08 -18.31
C LEU A 264 8.79 20.64 -18.79
N ALA A 265 9.68 21.62 -19.02
CA ALA A 265 11.06 21.39 -19.40
C ALA A 265 11.89 20.66 -18.33
N ASP A 266 11.45 20.69 -17.06
CA ASP A 266 12.10 20.00 -15.96
C ASP A 266 11.63 18.53 -15.82
N ILE A 267 10.92 18.00 -16.81
CA ILE A 267 10.46 16.61 -16.84
C ILE A 267 11.13 15.91 -18.01
N GLN A 268 11.92 14.89 -17.71
CA GLN A 268 12.70 14.17 -18.72
C GLN A 268 11.79 13.61 -19.82
N GLY A 269 12.07 14.01 -21.06
CA GLY A 269 11.34 13.54 -22.25
C GLY A 269 10.01 14.24 -22.50
N ALA A 270 9.55 15.14 -21.61
CA ALA A 270 8.30 15.87 -21.83
C ALA A 270 8.48 16.96 -22.91
N THR A 271 7.61 16.94 -23.92
CA THR A 271 7.58 17.99 -24.95
C THR A 271 6.26 18.77 -24.91
N SER A 272 6.33 20.09 -25.05
CA SER A 272 5.17 20.93 -25.37
C SER A 272 4.73 20.60 -26.80
N ALA A 273 3.62 19.89 -26.99
CA ALA A 273 3.05 19.73 -28.32
C ALA A 273 1.53 19.56 -28.30
N GLY A 274 0.89 20.21 -29.27
CA GLY A 274 -0.55 20.48 -29.36
C GLY A 274 -1.44 19.24 -29.28
N THR A 275 -2.55 19.43 -28.57
CA THR A 275 -3.63 18.48 -28.31
C THR A 275 -3.17 17.26 -27.51
N ALA A 276 -3.49 17.27 -26.22
CA ALA A 276 -3.28 16.15 -25.33
C ALA A 276 -3.88 14.85 -25.93
N PRO A 277 -3.17 13.72 -25.87
CA PRO A 277 -3.71 12.44 -26.31
C PRO A 277 -4.97 12.10 -25.51
N ALA A 278 -5.92 11.41 -26.17
CA ALA A 278 -7.23 11.13 -25.61
C ALA A 278 -7.14 10.47 -24.22
N PRO A 279 -7.93 10.92 -23.23
CA PRO A 279 -7.91 10.38 -21.87
C PRO A 279 -8.15 8.86 -21.86
N LYS A 280 -7.23 8.07 -21.29
CA LYS A 280 -7.33 6.59 -21.23
C LYS A 280 -7.81 6.10 -19.86
N MET A 281 -8.62 5.04 -19.86
CA MET A 281 -9.11 4.35 -18.65
C MET A 281 -7.93 3.72 -17.91
N ARG A 282 -7.73 4.12 -16.65
CA ARG A 282 -6.66 3.64 -15.78
C ARG A 282 -6.97 3.97 -14.32
N VAL A 283 -6.25 3.35 -13.39
CA VAL A 283 -6.28 3.74 -11.97
C VAL A 283 -5.90 5.22 -11.83
N GLY A 284 -6.71 5.99 -11.11
CA GLY A 284 -6.57 7.43 -10.95
C GLY A 284 -7.24 8.26 -12.05
N ALA A 285 -7.74 7.66 -13.13
CA ALA A 285 -8.50 8.40 -14.15
C ALA A 285 -9.79 8.97 -13.55
N ARG A 286 -10.22 10.13 -14.07
CA ARG A 286 -11.58 10.63 -13.82
C ARG A 286 -12.51 10.10 -14.90
N VAL A 287 -13.66 9.58 -14.50
CA VAL A 287 -14.64 9.00 -15.43
C VAL A 287 -16.01 9.57 -15.14
N LYS A 288 -16.75 9.95 -16.18
CA LYS A 288 -18.19 10.17 -16.11
C LYS A 288 -18.88 8.82 -16.17
N TYR A 289 -19.77 8.57 -15.22
CA TYR A 289 -20.57 7.35 -15.14
C TYR A 289 -21.98 7.68 -14.67
N SER A 290 -22.97 7.09 -15.34
CA SER A 290 -24.37 7.13 -14.94
C SER A 290 -24.96 5.74 -15.06
N GLY A 291 -25.30 5.11 -13.94
CA GLY A 291 -25.84 3.76 -13.92
C GLY A 291 -25.73 3.06 -12.56
N PRO A 292 -26.12 1.79 -12.49
CA PRO A 292 -26.07 1.00 -11.25
C PRO A 292 -24.64 0.63 -10.84
N LEU A 293 -24.34 0.79 -9.55
CA LEU A 293 -23.14 0.19 -8.96
C LEU A 293 -23.30 -1.32 -8.82
N TYR A 294 -22.19 -2.04 -8.88
CA TYR A 294 -22.13 -3.48 -8.68
C TYR A 294 -21.22 -3.80 -7.49
N ARG A 295 -21.56 -4.86 -6.78
CA ARG A 295 -20.80 -5.32 -5.60
C ARG A 295 -19.44 -5.89 -5.98
N ASP A 296 -19.30 -6.46 -7.18
CA ASP A 296 -18.05 -7.05 -7.68
C ASP A 296 -17.80 -6.76 -9.16
N SER A 297 -16.58 -7.05 -9.61
CA SER A 297 -16.14 -6.80 -10.99
C SER A 297 -16.73 -7.77 -12.01
N ASN A 298 -17.36 -8.86 -11.58
CA ASN A 298 -18.07 -9.79 -12.45
C ASN A 298 -19.48 -9.30 -12.78
N GLY A 299 -19.92 -8.19 -12.17
CA GLY A 299 -21.23 -7.59 -12.38
C GLY A 299 -22.35 -8.25 -11.58
N ASN A 300 -22.03 -8.85 -10.42
CA ASN A 300 -23.04 -9.36 -9.49
C ASN A 300 -23.40 -8.32 -8.43
N GLY A 301 -24.56 -8.50 -7.80
CA GLY A 301 -25.01 -7.66 -6.69
C GLY A 301 -25.25 -6.22 -7.13
N GLN A 302 -26.12 -6.05 -8.13
CA GLN A 302 -26.54 -4.73 -8.61
C GLN A 302 -27.13 -3.93 -7.43
N GLY A 303 -26.58 -2.75 -7.22
CA GLY A 303 -26.96 -1.82 -6.17
C GLY A 303 -27.54 -0.53 -6.74
N LYS A 304 -27.50 0.52 -5.92
CA LYS A 304 -28.05 1.84 -6.26
C LYS A 304 -27.39 2.45 -7.50
N ALA A 305 -28.17 3.19 -8.27
CA ALA A 305 -27.65 3.99 -9.37
C ALA A 305 -26.96 5.25 -8.86
N VAL A 306 -25.89 5.63 -9.57
CA VAL A 306 -25.16 6.88 -9.34
C VAL A 306 -24.98 7.60 -10.67
N ASN A 307 -24.88 8.92 -10.61
CA ASN A 307 -24.59 9.76 -11.77
C ASN A 307 -23.60 10.84 -11.34
N GLY A 308 -22.46 10.90 -12.02
CA GLY A 308 -21.44 11.90 -11.70
C GLY A 308 -20.10 11.63 -12.37
N THR A 309 -19.11 12.40 -11.95
CA THR A 309 -17.71 12.23 -12.34
C THR A 309 -16.92 11.72 -11.15
N TYR A 310 -16.22 10.60 -11.33
CA TYR A 310 -15.59 9.88 -10.24
C TYR A 310 -14.16 9.48 -10.55
N THR A 311 -13.39 9.19 -9.51
CA THR A 311 -12.01 8.68 -9.63
C THR A 311 -12.01 7.16 -9.65
N VAL A 312 -11.29 6.59 -10.63
CA VAL A 312 -11.07 5.15 -10.73
C VAL A 312 -10.08 4.71 -9.65
N LYS A 313 -10.52 3.87 -8.73
CA LYS A 313 -9.67 3.27 -7.68
C LYS A 313 -8.95 2.03 -8.15
N TYR A 314 -9.67 1.17 -8.88
CA TYR A 314 -9.15 -0.08 -9.45
C TYR A 314 -9.68 -0.23 -10.88
N HIS A 315 -8.87 -0.80 -11.76
CA HIS A 315 -9.25 -1.06 -13.14
C HIS A 315 -8.78 -2.46 -13.55
N TYR A 316 -9.75 -3.32 -13.89
CA TYR A 316 -9.57 -4.69 -14.34
C TYR A 316 -10.14 -4.83 -15.76
N PRO A 317 -9.32 -4.59 -16.79
CA PRO A 317 -9.76 -4.67 -18.18
C PRO A 317 -10.39 -6.02 -18.52
N GLY A 318 -11.41 -6.02 -19.37
CA GLY A 318 -12.09 -7.23 -19.84
C GLY A 318 -13.09 -7.85 -18.85
N ARG A 319 -13.27 -7.28 -17.66
CA ARG A 319 -14.31 -7.68 -16.70
C ARG A 319 -15.63 -6.94 -16.98
N LYS A 320 -16.77 -7.61 -16.74
CA LYS A 320 -18.12 -7.05 -16.94
C LYS A 320 -18.32 -5.71 -16.23
N CYS A 321 -17.81 -5.59 -15.00
CA CYS A 321 -17.75 -4.34 -14.24
C CYS A 321 -16.30 -4.06 -13.83
N GLY A 322 -15.40 -3.91 -14.80
CA GLY A 322 -13.96 -3.77 -14.57
C GLY A 322 -13.49 -2.48 -13.90
N VAL A 323 -14.33 -1.47 -13.73
CA VAL A 323 -13.92 -0.17 -13.16
C VAL A 323 -14.48 -0.04 -11.75
N HIS A 324 -13.62 0.16 -10.75
CA HIS A 324 -14.08 0.47 -9.40
C HIS A 324 -14.02 1.96 -9.15
N ILE A 325 -15.15 2.56 -8.80
CA ILE A 325 -15.23 3.95 -8.38
C ILE A 325 -14.89 4.07 -6.90
N ASP A 326 -13.95 4.96 -6.54
CA ASP A 326 -13.52 5.14 -5.16
C ASP A 326 -14.70 5.47 -4.23
N GLY A 327 -14.77 4.74 -3.10
CA GLY A 327 -15.85 4.88 -2.11
C GLY A 327 -17.25 4.42 -2.54
N LEU A 328 -17.44 3.90 -3.76
CA LEU A 328 -18.77 3.55 -4.28
C LEU A 328 -18.93 2.07 -4.63
N GLY A 329 -18.28 1.58 -5.69
CA GLY A 329 -18.48 0.22 -6.18
C GLY A 329 -18.01 0.02 -7.62
N TRP A 330 -18.27 -1.18 -8.15
CA TRP A 330 -17.86 -1.57 -9.50
C TRP A 330 -18.85 -1.11 -10.57
N VAL A 331 -18.35 -0.76 -11.74
CA VAL A 331 -19.13 -0.31 -12.89
C VAL A 331 -18.55 -0.86 -14.20
N PRO A 332 -19.38 -1.06 -15.24
CA PRO A 332 -18.89 -1.44 -16.56
C PRO A 332 -17.98 -0.36 -17.14
N GLU A 333 -16.81 -0.79 -17.63
CA GLU A 333 -15.89 0.10 -18.35
C GLU A 333 -16.54 0.71 -19.59
N SER A 334 -17.33 -0.09 -20.32
CA SER A 334 -18.10 0.34 -21.49
C SER A 334 -19.14 1.42 -21.21
N ALA A 335 -19.50 1.62 -19.95
CA ALA A 335 -20.47 2.64 -19.51
C ALA A 335 -19.77 3.89 -18.93
N CYS A 336 -18.44 3.92 -18.93
CA CYS A 336 -17.65 5.03 -18.42
C CYS A 336 -17.06 5.86 -19.57
N SER A 337 -17.17 7.18 -19.49
CA SER A 337 -16.43 8.10 -20.37
C SER A 337 -15.26 8.70 -19.60
N VAL A 338 -14.02 8.43 -20.04
CA VAL A 338 -12.83 8.98 -19.39
C VAL A 338 -12.75 10.48 -19.68
N VAL A 339 -12.61 11.28 -18.62
CA VAL A 339 -12.44 12.73 -18.71
C VAL A 339 -11.01 13.09 -18.34
N GLY A 340 -10.40 13.94 -19.15
CA GLY A 340 -9.07 14.51 -18.94
C GLY A 340 -9.10 16.00 -19.19
#